data_AF-A0A7V9B0I8-F1
#
_entry.id   AF-A0A7V9B0I8-F1
#
_cell.length_a   1.000
_cell.length_b   1.000
_cell.length_c   1.000
_cell.angle_alpha   90.00
_cell.angle_beta   90.00
_cell.angle_gamma   90.00
#
_symmetry.space_group_name_H-M   'P 1'
#
loop_
_entity.id
_entity.type
_entity.pdbx_description
1 polymer ?
#
loop_
_entity_poly.entity_id
_entity_poly.type
_entity_poly.pdbx_seq_one_letter_code
_entity_poly.pdbx_strand_id
1 'polypeptide(L)'
;MSVRVVCEDQGHRLADAGAIGEAVNAFLTHLAARRFSASTVRAYGYDLANFSAFLVERALQLAEVVPGDLFDYLDWQAQSRRPVGKVVQLNAQGPAAAAMNRRISAVRGLFEHLVAMGDRADNPVPAARRSSGLRTPARGLLGHLGPGRQPEVVPRSVDVR
;
A
#
# COMPACT_ATOMS: atom_id res chain seq x y z
N MET A 1 2.61 -24.26 10.44
CA MET A 1 3.01 -24.29 9.02
C MET A 1 3.88 -23.07 8.75
N SER A 2 5.08 -23.24 8.21
CA SER A 2 5.97 -22.11 7.88
C SER A 2 5.89 -21.83 6.37
N VAL A 3 5.26 -20.72 5.98
CA VAL A 3 5.21 -20.29 4.58
C VAL A 3 6.61 -19.96 4.10
N ARG A 4 7.03 -20.53 2.97
CA ARG A 4 8.37 -20.33 2.39
C ARG A 4 8.28 -19.91 0.94
N VAL A 5 9.23 -19.09 0.49
CA VAL A 5 9.43 -18.79 -0.93
C VAL A 5 10.44 -19.78 -1.50
N VAL A 6 10.07 -20.46 -2.58
CA VAL A 6 10.95 -21.34 -3.36
C VAL A 6 11.27 -20.63 -4.69
N CYS A 7 12.53 -20.70 -5.10
CA CYS A 7 12.94 -20.32 -6.46
C CYS A 7 12.81 -21.54 -7.36
N GLU A 8 12.03 -21.42 -8.43
CA GLU A 8 11.97 -22.37 -9.54
C GLU A 8 12.41 -21.68 -10.83
N ASP A 9 12.68 -22.45 -11.88
CA ASP A 9 13.15 -21.94 -13.18
C ASP A 9 12.21 -20.90 -13.81
N GLN A 10 10.94 -20.86 -13.38
CA GLN A 10 9.92 -19.90 -13.84
C GLN A 10 9.63 -18.75 -12.87
N GLY A 11 10.36 -18.64 -11.75
CA GLY A 11 10.27 -17.51 -10.81
C GLY A 11 10.14 -17.91 -9.34
N HIS A 12 9.61 -16.98 -8.53
CA HIS A 12 9.42 -17.16 -7.09
C HIS A 12 8.01 -17.64 -6.80
N ARG A 13 7.88 -18.74 -6.06
CA ARG A 13 6.59 -19.31 -5.65
C ARG A 13 6.52 -19.52 -4.15
N LEU A 14 5.31 -19.46 -3.60
CA LEU A 14 5.05 -19.84 -2.21
C LEU A 14 4.79 -21.34 -2.13
N ALA A 15 5.45 -22.00 -1.18
CA ALA A 15 5.16 -23.37 -0.76
C ALA A 15 4.55 -23.37 0.65
N ASP A 16 3.82 -24.44 0.96
CA ASP A 16 3.28 -24.74 2.30
C ASP A 16 2.26 -23.72 2.86
N ALA A 17 1.47 -23.09 1.97
CA ALA A 17 0.46 -22.09 2.32
C ALA A 17 -0.99 -22.44 1.88
N GLY A 18 -1.23 -23.67 1.40
CA GLY A 18 -2.56 -24.12 0.95
C GLY A 18 -3.20 -23.17 -0.07
N ALA A 19 -4.50 -22.91 0.08
CA ALA A 19 -5.27 -22.02 -0.81
C ALA A 19 -4.70 -20.59 -0.87
N ILE A 20 -4.10 -20.07 0.21
CA ILE A 20 -3.43 -18.75 0.21
C ILE A 20 -2.23 -18.79 -0.75
N GLY A 21 -1.45 -19.87 -0.70
CA GLY A 21 -0.30 -20.06 -1.59
C GLY A 21 -0.70 -20.17 -3.06
N GLU A 22 -1.80 -20.87 -3.36
CA GLU A 22 -2.33 -21.00 -4.72
C GLU A 22 -2.73 -19.63 -5.29
N ALA A 23 -3.51 -18.84 -4.54
CA ALA A 23 -3.90 -17.49 -4.93
C ALA A 23 -2.69 -16.56 -5.14
N VAL A 24 -1.71 -16.60 -4.24
CA VAL A 24 -0.48 -15.81 -4.38
C VAL A 24 0.31 -16.24 -5.62
N ASN A 25 0.46 -17.54 -5.85
CA ASN A 25 1.18 -18.05 -7.01
C ASN A 25 0.49 -17.65 -8.33
N ALA A 26 -0.85 -17.73 -8.40
CA ALA A 26 -1.61 -17.25 -9.55
C ALA A 26 -1.36 -15.75 -9.82
N PHE A 27 -1.35 -14.93 -8.76
CA PHE A 27 -1.02 -13.51 -8.88
C PHE A 27 0.42 -13.26 -9.36
N LEU A 28 1.41 -13.99 -8.85
CA LEU A 28 2.81 -13.84 -9.27
C LEU A 28 3.00 -14.25 -10.74
N THR A 29 2.32 -15.30 -11.19
CA THR A 29 2.26 -15.69 -12.61
C THR A 29 1.62 -14.59 -13.47
N HIS A 30 0.54 -13.97 -12.99
CA HIS A 30 -0.10 -12.83 -13.67
C HIS A 30 0.83 -11.62 -13.82
N LEU A 31 1.61 -11.29 -12.78
CA LEU A 31 2.61 -10.20 -12.88
C LEU A 31 3.69 -10.50 -13.91
N ALA A 32 4.18 -11.74 -13.95
CA ALA A 32 5.17 -12.17 -14.96
C ALA A 32 4.59 -12.05 -16.38
N ALA A 33 3.35 -12.49 -16.59
CA ALA A 33 2.65 -12.36 -17.88
C ALA A 33 2.45 -10.89 -18.30
N ARG A 34 2.26 -9.98 -17.34
CA ARG A 34 2.19 -8.52 -17.56
C ARG A 34 3.55 -7.85 -17.77
N ARG A 35 4.63 -8.63 -17.89
CA ARG A 35 6.02 -8.17 -18.12
C ARG A 35 6.56 -7.27 -17.02
N PHE A 36 6.12 -7.46 -15.77
CA PHE A 36 6.86 -6.90 -14.63
C PHE A 36 8.27 -7.48 -14.60
N SER A 37 9.23 -6.70 -14.09
CA SER A 37 10.61 -7.18 -13.97
C SER A 37 10.68 -8.36 -12.99
N ALA A 38 11.61 -9.29 -13.25
CA ALA A 38 11.86 -10.41 -12.36
C ALA A 38 12.20 -9.96 -10.92
N SER A 39 12.88 -8.82 -10.78
CA SER A 39 13.19 -8.25 -9.47
C SER A 39 11.96 -7.75 -8.72
N THR A 40 10.97 -7.17 -9.42
CA THR A 40 9.69 -6.77 -8.80
C THR A 40 8.86 -7.98 -8.41
N VAL A 41 8.73 -8.98 -9.30
CA VAL A 41 8.02 -10.23 -9.00
C VAL A 41 8.63 -10.92 -7.78
N ARG A 42 9.97 -10.98 -7.72
CA ARG A 42 10.71 -11.48 -6.55
C ARG A 42 10.38 -10.72 -5.28
N ALA A 43 10.48 -9.39 -5.31
CA ALA A 43 10.20 -8.56 -4.15
C ALA A 43 8.78 -8.80 -3.63
N TYR A 44 7.80 -8.84 -4.54
CA TYR A 44 6.40 -9.11 -4.21
C TYR A 44 6.21 -10.52 -3.66
N GLY A 45 6.90 -11.53 -4.19
CA GLY A 45 6.87 -12.89 -3.65
C GLY A 45 7.28 -12.95 -2.18
N TYR A 46 8.38 -12.29 -1.80
CA TYR A 46 8.78 -12.23 -0.38
C TYR A 46 7.83 -11.40 0.49
N ASP A 47 7.33 -10.28 -0.04
CA ASP A 47 6.38 -9.44 0.68
C ASP A 47 5.06 -10.20 0.94
N LEU A 48 4.57 -10.97 -0.04
CA LEU A 48 3.36 -11.80 0.08
C LEU A 48 3.56 -13.07 0.89
N ALA A 49 4.75 -13.69 0.89
CA ALA A 49 5.05 -14.78 1.79
C ALA A 49 5.00 -14.34 3.26
N ASN A 50 5.48 -13.13 3.55
CA ASN A 50 5.38 -12.56 4.89
C ASN A 50 3.92 -12.28 5.30
N PHE A 51 3.10 -11.75 4.39
CA PHE A 51 1.67 -11.56 4.65
C PHE A 51 0.93 -12.90 4.82
N SER A 52 1.26 -13.90 4.00
CA SER A 52 0.68 -15.24 4.10
C SER A 52 1.02 -15.92 5.44
N ALA A 53 2.23 -15.71 5.97
CA ALA A 53 2.61 -16.19 7.29
C ALA A 53 1.75 -15.58 8.39
N PHE A 54 1.47 -14.27 8.31
CA PHE A 54 0.54 -13.59 9.22
C PHE A 54 -0.88 -14.19 9.13
N LEU A 55 -1.41 -14.39 7.92
CA LEU A 55 -2.74 -14.98 7.74
C LEU A 55 -2.83 -16.40 8.33
N VAL A 56 -1.80 -17.23 8.10
CA VAL A 56 -1.73 -18.58 8.68
C VAL A 56 -1.67 -18.53 10.20
N GLU A 57 -0.89 -17.63 10.78
CA GLU A 57 -0.79 -17.46 12.24
C GLU A 57 -2.11 -17.00 12.86
N ARG A 58 -2.85 -16.13 12.17
CA ARG A 58 -4.17 -15.64 12.59
C ARG A 58 -5.34 -16.54 12.20
N ALA A 59 -5.06 -17.65 11.50
CA ALA A 59 -6.05 -18.55 10.92
C ALA A 59 -7.09 -17.83 10.02
N LEU A 60 -6.64 -16.82 9.26
CA LEU A 60 -7.47 -16.02 8.35
C LEU A 60 -7.37 -16.53 6.91
N GLN A 61 -8.49 -16.55 6.20
CA GLN A 61 -8.53 -16.76 4.76
C GLN A 61 -8.52 -15.42 4.00
N LEU A 62 -8.05 -15.42 2.74
CA LEU A 62 -8.03 -14.22 1.90
C LEU A 62 -9.41 -13.59 1.71
N ALA A 63 -10.48 -14.40 1.69
CA ALA A 63 -11.86 -13.92 1.57
C ALA A 63 -12.34 -13.17 2.83
N GLU A 64 -11.76 -13.47 3.99
CA GLU A 64 -12.18 -12.94 5.29
C GLU A 64 -11.43 -11.65 5.66
N VAL A 65 -10.30 -11.38 5.00
CA VAL A 65 -9.46 -10.22 5.33
C VAL A 65 -10.25 -8.93 5.19
N VAL A 66 -10.34 -8.15 6.27
CA VAL A 66 -10.94 -6.82 6.32
C VAL A 66 -9.85 -5.74 6.43
N PRO A 67 -10.17 -4.44 6.22
CA PRO A 67 -9.20 -3.36 6.40
C PRO A 67 -8.56 -3.32 7.79
N GLY A 68 -9.26 -3.80 8.83
CA GLY A 68 -8.73 -3.92 10.20
C GLY A 68 -7.50 -4.83 10.29
N ASP A 69 -7.55 -6.00 9.64
CA ASP A 69 -6.47 -6.98 9.67
C ASP A 69 -5.16 -6.46 9.05
N LEU A 70 -5.25 -5.46 8.18
CA LEU A 70 -4.08 -4.80 7.59
C LEU A 70 -3.35 -3.97 8.65
N PHE A 71 -4.05 -3.36 9.61
CA PHE A 71 -3.41 -2.71 10.76
C PHE A 71 -2.77 -3.75 11.68
N ASP A 72 -3.48 -4.85 11.96
CA ASP A 72 -2.93 -5.96 12.76
C ASP A 72 -1.70 -6.59 12.11
N TYR A 73 -1.66 -6.66 10.77
CA TYR A 73 -0.49 -7.10 10.01
C TYR A 73 0.71 -6.16 10.18
N LEU A 74 0.48 -4.84 10.24
CA LEU A 74 1.54 -3.86 10.49
C LEU A 74 2.12 -4.02 11.90
N ASP A 75 1.26 -4.21 12.90
CA ASP A 75 1.65 -4.41 14.29
C ASP A 75 2.38 -5.75 14.49
N TRP A 76 1.88 -6.82 13.87
CA TRP A 76 2.51 -8.14 13.88
C TRP A 76 3.92 -8.13 13.29
N GLN A 77 4.15 -7.37 12.22
CA GLN A 77 5.49 -7.20 11.65
C GLN A 77 6.48 -6.52 12.61
N ALA A 78 6.00 -5.57 13.42
CA ALA A 78 6.83 -4.89 14.41
C ALA A 78 7.20 -5.84 15.58
N GLN A 79 6.30 -6.75 15.95
CA GLN A 79 6.46 -7.68 17.07
C GLN A 79 7.30 -8.91 16.70
N SER A 80 7.08 -9.48 15.51
CA SER A 80 7.84 -10.62 14.97
C SER A 80 9.33 -10.35 14.76
N ARG A 81 9.74 -9.09 14.88
CA ARG A 81 11.13 -8.63 14.72
C ARG A 81 11.76 -8.15 16.02
N ARG A 82 11.04 -8.22 17.15
CA ARG A 82 11.65 -8.04 18.46
C ARG A 82 12.63 -9.20 18.68
N PRO A 83 13.90 -8.92 18.99
CA PRO A 83 14.87 -9.98 19.20
C PRO A 83 14.41 -10.87 20.35
N VAL A 84 14.26 -12.17 20.09
CA VAL A 84 14.06 -13.18 21.12
C VAL A 84 15.44 -13.50 21.70
N GLY A 85 15.82 -12.80 22.78
CA GLY A 85 17.09 -13.04 23.50
C GLY A 85 17.92 -11.79 23.78
N LYS A 86 19.13 -12.00 24.33
CA LYS A 86 20.04 -10.97 24.86
C LYS A 86 20.84 -10.20 23.80
N VAL A 87 20.36 -10.15 22.56
CA VAL A 87 21.01 -9.44 21.45
C VAL A 87 20.07 -8.34 20.97
N VAL A 88 20.33 -7.12 21.44
CA VAL A 88 19.60 -5.93 21.00
C VAL A 88 20.27 -5.41 19.74
N GLN A 89 19.56 -5.40 18.61
CA GLN A 89 20.00 -4.67 17.43
C GLN A 89 20.06 -3.19 17.78
N LEU A 90 21.23 -2.56 17.65
CA LEU A 90 21.46 -1.14 17.98
C LEU A 90 20.58 -0.18 17.14
N ASN A 91 19.92 -0.72 16.11
CA ASN A 91 19.11 -0.01 15.12
C ASN A 91 17.73 -0.67 15.01
N ALA A 92 17.02 -0.86 16.13
CA ALA A 92 15.65 -1.39 16.16
C ALA A 92 14.61 -0.41 15.59
N GLN A 93 14.93 0.26 14.49
CA GLN A 93 13.97 1.01 13.70
C GLN A 93 13.20 0.01 12.86
N GLY A 94 11.86 0.13 12.86
CA GLY A 94 10.98 -0.68 12.03
C GLY A 94 11.35 -0.60 10.55
N PRO A 95 10.70 -1.41 9.67
CA PRO A 95 10.96 -1.38 8.24
C PRO A 95 10.99 0.06 7.73
N ALA A 96 12.01 0.42 6.94
CA ALA A 96 12.04 1.73 6.30
C ALA A 96 10.69 1.98 5.60
N ALA A 97 10.14 3.19 5.68
CA ALA A 97 8.81 3.50 5.18
C ALA A 97 8.58 3.02 3.73
N ALA A 98 9.63 3.08 2.90
CA ALA A 98 9.62 2.55 1.54
C ALA A 98 9.37 1.03 1.46
N ALA A 99 9.95 0.24 2.36
CA ALA A 99 9.75 -1.21 2.41
C ALA A 99 8.32 -1.54 2.83
N MET A 100 7.76 -0.79 3.78
CA MET A 100 6.36 -0.97 4.19
C MET A 100 5.39 -0.62 3.07
N ASN A 101 5.61 0.51 2.38
CA ASN A 101 4.80 0.90 1.24
C ASN A 101 4.84 -0.14 0.12
N ARG A 102 6.01 -0.75 -0.14
CA ARG A 102 6.12 -1.83 -1.12
C ARG A 102 5.31 -3.07 -0.71
N ARG A 103 5.35 -3.45 0.57
CA ARG A 103 4.54 -4.56 1.09
C ARG A 103 3.05 -4.31 0.92
N ILE A 104 2.57 -3.15 1.34
CA ILE A 104 1.17 -2.76 1.16
C ILE A 104 0.80 -2.71 -0.34
N SER A 105 1.71 -2.27 -1.22
CA SER A 105 1.48 -2.30 -2.66
C SER A 105 1.33 -3.73 -3.21
N ALA A 106 2.15 -4.67 -2.75
CA ALA A 106 2.03 -6.07 -3.13
C ALA A 106 0.71 -6.69 -2.65
N VAL A 107 0.34 -6.46 -1.39
CA VAL A 107 -0.94 -6.94 -0.81
C VAL A 107 -2.13 -6.34 -1.56
N ARG A 108 -2.08 -5.04 -1.85
CA ARG A 108 -3.10 -4.37 -2.66
C ARG A 108 -3.26 -5.03 -4.04
N GLY A 109 -2.14 -5.25 -4.73
CA GLY A 109 -2.15 -5.87 -6.06
C GLY A 109 -2.71 -7.29 -6.05
N LEU A 110 -2.43 -8.07 -5.01
CA LEU A 110 -3.03 -9.39 -4.80
C LEU A 110 -4.56 -9.29 -4.70
N PHE A 111 -5.09 -8.41 -3.86
CA PHE A 111 -6.54 -8.24 -3.72
C PHE A 111 -7.20 -7.66 -4.97
N GLU A 112 -6.53 -6.76 -5.71
CA GLU A 112 -7.01 -6.32 -7.03
C GLU A 112 -7.09 -7.48 -8.02
N HIS A 113 -6.13 -8.41 -7.98
CA HIS A 113 -6.18 -9.62 -8.79
C HIS A 113 -7.34 -10.53 -8.40
N LEU A 114 -7.56 -10.78 -7.10
CA LEU A 114 -8.68 -11.59 -6.62
C LEU A 114 -10.04 -11.01 -7.02
N VAL A 115 -10.20 -9.68 -6.93
CA VAL A 115 -11.40 -9.00 -7.40
C VAL A 115 -11.57 -9.16 -8.91
N ALA A 116 -10.49 -9.02 -9.69
CA ALA A 116 -10.53 -9.19 -11.14
C ALA A 116 -10.86 -10.63 -11.58
N MET A 117 -10.50 -11.63 -10.77
CA MET A 117 -10.81 -13.04 -11.00
C MET A 117 -12.21 -13.44 -10.50
N GLY A 118 -12.89 -12.57 -9.75
CA GLY A 118 -14.21 -12.84 -9.18
C GLY A 118 -14.19 -13.63 -7.86
N ASP A 119 -13.01 -13.91 -7.32
CA ASP A 119 -12.82 -14.62 -6.05
C ASP A 119 -13.15 -13.76 -4.83
N ARG A 120 -13.28 -12.44 -5.04
CA ARG A 120 -13.63 -11.47 -4.00
C ARG A 120 -14.43 -10.30 -4.55
N ALA A 121 -15.36 -9.78 -3.76
CA ALA A 121 -16.22 -8.66 -4.16
C ALA A 121 -15.51 -7.28 -4.09
N ASP A 122 -14.58 -7.09 -3.17
CA ASP A 122 -13.95 -5.81 -2.88
C ASP A 122 -12.46 -5.94 -2.49
N ASN A 123 -11.73 -4.83 -2.47
CA ASN A 123 -10.34 -4.79 -2.01
C ASN A 123 -10.27 -4.19 -0.59
N PRO A 124 -9.78 -4.93 0.43
CA PRO A 124 -9.70 -4.45 1.80
C PRO A 124 -8.58 -3.43 2.00
N VAL A 125 -7.64 -3.32 1.05
CA VAL A 125 -6.56 -2.34 1.12
C VAL A 125 -7.10 -1.01 0.61
N PRO A 126 -7.27 0.01 1.49
CA PRO A 126 -7.85 1.28 1.07
C PRO A 126 -7.02 1.88 -0.05
N ALA A 127 -7.69 2.34 -1.11
CA ALA A 127 -7.03 3.19 -2.07
C ALA A 127 -6.51 4.42 -1.31
N ALA A 128 -5.20 4.70 -1.40
CA ALA A 128 -4.65 5.93 -0.87
C ALA A 128 -5.52 7.07 -1.41
N ARG A 129 -6.30 7.72 -0.53
CA ARG A 129 -7.01 8.93 -0.93
C ARG A 129 -5.91 9.87 -1.36
N ARG A 130 -5.82 10.16 -2.66
CA ARG A 130 -4.99 11.27 -3.10
C ARG A 130 -5.47 12.45 -2.27
N SER A 131 -4.59 13.01 -1.44
CA SER A 131 -4.83 14.27 -0.76
C SER A 131 -4.97 15.34 -1.83
N SER A 132 -6.17 15.40 -2.43
CA SER A 132 -6.57 16.41 -3.39
C SER A 132 -6.70 17.80 -2.76
N GLY A 133 -6.28 17.98 -1.51
CA GLY A 133 -6.46 19.20 -0.72
C GLY A 133 -5.19 19.97 -0.36
N LEU A 134 -4.00 19.49 -0.73
CA LEU A 134 -2.73 20.18 -0.40
C LEU A 134 -1.88 20.53 -1.64
N ARG A 135 -2.50 20.64 -2.81
CA ARG A 135 -1.90 21.49 -3.84
C ARG A 135 -2.27 22.92 -3.45
N THR A 136 -1.28 23.69 -3.02
CA THR A 136 -1.36 25.16 -3.10
C THR A 136 -1.91 25.45 -4.49
N PRO A 137 -3.04 26.19 -4.64
CA PRO A 137 -3.52 26.54 -5.96
C PRO A 137 -2.34 27.16 -6.69
N ALA A 138 -2.09 26.73 -7.92
CA ALA A 138 -1.07 27.34 -8.75
C ALA A 138 -1.43 28.82 -8.82
N ARG A 139 -0.74 29.64 -8.02
CA ARG A 139 -0.69 31.08 -8.21
C ARG A 139 -0.23 31.18 -9.67
N GLY A 140 -1.15 31.60 -10.56
CA GLY A 140 -0.82 31.80 -11.98
C GLY A 140 0.39 32.73 -12.11
N LEU A 141 0.86 32.99 -13.33
CA LEU A 141 2.06 33.81 -13.60
C LEU A 141 2.14 35.16 -12.84
N LEU A 142 1.02 35.64 -12.31
CA LEU A 142 0.88 36.89 -11.55
C LEU A 142 0.48 36.73 -10.08
N GLY A 143 0.57 35.54 -9.48
CA GLY A 143 0.13 35.33 -8.10
C GLY A 143 0.99 35.99 -7.01
N HIS A 144 2.07 36.68 -7.40
CA HIS A 144 2.84 37.58 -6.55
C HIS A 144 2.20 38.99 -6.44
N LEU A 145 1.25 39.31 -7.31
CA LEU A 145 0.45 40.52 -7.21
C LEU A 145 -0.67 40.24 -6.19
N GLY A 146 -0.64 40.95 -5.06
CA GLY A 146 -1.71 40.88 -4.06
C GLY A 146 -3.07 41.27 -4.64
N PRO A 147 -4.19 40.95 -3.96
CA PRO A 147 -5.52 41.31 -4.45
C PRO A 147 -5.57 42.82 -4.71
N GLY A 148 -5.86 43.19 -5.95
CA GLY A 148 -5.88 44.58 -6.38
C GLY A 148 -6.80 45.41 -5.49
N ARG A 149 -6.29 46.56 -5.02
CA ARG A 149 -7.05 47.52 -4.22
C ARG A 149 -8.26 47.97 -5.04
N GLN A 150 -9.47 47.79 -4.53
CA GLN A 150 -10.67 48.29 -5.20
C GLN A 150 -10.59 49.83 -5.28
N PRO A 151 -10.92 50.45 -6.42
CA PRO A 151 -10.96 51.90 -6.53
C PRO A 151 -12.04 52.43 -5.59
N GLU A 152 -11.63 53.38 -4.74
CA GLU A 152 -12.51 54.09 -3.82
C GLU A 152 -13.54 54.90 -4.62
N VAL A 153 -14.81 54.50 -4.52
CA VAL A 153 -15.92 55.23 -5.13
C VAL A 153 -16.21 56.42 -4.23
N VAL A 154 -15.71 57.60 -4.59
CA VAL A 154 -16.05 58.86 -3.93
C VAL A 154 -17.46 59.28 -4.38
N PRO A 155 -18.46 59.38 -3.48
CA PRO A 155 -19.78 59.86 -3.86
C PRO A 155 -19.71 61.37 -4.17
N ARG A 156 -20.14 61.75 -5.38
CA ARG A 156 -20.40 63.14 -5.73
C ARG A 156 -21.72 63.58 -5.09
N SER A 157 -21.66 64.46 -4.11
CA SER A 157 -22.82 65.24 -3.65
C SER A 157 -23.26 66.16 -4.78
N VAL A 158 -24.50 66.01 -5.23
CA VAL A 158 -25.17 67.00 -6.09
C VAL A 158 -26.08 67.82 -5.18
N ASP A 159 -25.67 69.05 -4.89
CA ASP A 159 -26.54 70.06 -4.29
C ASP A 159 -27.56 70.51 -5.34
N VAL A 160 -28.84 70.38 -5.02
CA VAL A 160 -29.95 70.98 -5.78
C VAL A 160 -30.56 72.07 -4.90
N ARG A 161 -30.53 73.31 -5.41
CA ARG A 161 -31.42 74.39 -4.98
C ARG A 161 -32.61 74.48 -5.93
#